data_AF-A0A6G1S106-F1
#
_entry.id   AF-A0A6G1S106-F1
#
_cell.length_a   1.000
_cell.length_b   1.000
_cell.length_c   1.000
_cell.angle_alpha   90.00
_cell.angle_beta   90.00
_cell.angle_gamma   90.00
#
_symmetry.space_group_name_H-M   'P 1'
#
loop_
_entity.id
_entity.type
_entity.pdbx_description
1 polymer ?
#
loop_
_entity_poly.entity_id
_entity_poly.type
_entity_poly.pdbx_seq_one_letter_code
_entity_poly.pdbx_strand_id
1 'polypeptide(L)'
;DLPDSTEEDSFQWMSRVLQAIDSIHQVGVYCLALVPANTLPKTPLGGIHLSETKQLFLEGSLHPCNVLMCPHTCVTNLPKPRQKQPEIGPASVMVGNLVSGKRIAQASGRDLG
;
A
#
# COMPACT_ATOMS: atom_id res chain seq x y z
N ASP A 1 8.60 21.42 -23.58
CA ASP A 1 9.69 20.58 -23.07
C ASP A 1 10.08 21.07 -21.69
N LEU A 2 9.88 20.28 -20.64
CA LEU A 2 10.51 20.61 -19.35
C LEU A 2 12.02 20.49 -19.61
N PRO A 3 12.82 21.54 -19.35
CA PRO A 3 14.26 21.49 -19.56
C PRO A 3 14.81 20.32 -18.74
N ASP A 4 15.82 19.63 -19.27
CA ASP A 4 16.53 18.48 -18.67
C ASP A 4 16.59 18.59 -17.15
N SER A 5 15.54 18.10 -16.49
CA SER A 5 15.38 18.22 -15.05
C SER A 5 16.24 17.11 -14.52
N THR A 6 17.32 17.48 -13.85
CA THR A 6 18.28 16.49 -13.38
C THR A 6 17.59 15.55 -12.38
N GLU A 7 18.13 14.34 -12.19
CA GLU A 7 17.63 13.44 -11.14
C GLU A 7 17.64 14.14 -9.77
N GLU A 8 18.63 15.02 -9.52
CA GLU A 8 18.71 15.81 -8.30
C GLU A 8 17.53 16.78 -8.16
N ASP A 9 17.19 17.53 -9.22
CA ASP A 9 16.02 18.43 -9.20
C ASP A 9 14.72 17.67 -8.93
N SER A 10 14.59 16.50 -9.56
CA SER A 10 13.46 15.58 -9.34
C SER A 10 13.39 15.13 -7.88
N PHE A 11 14.53 14.75 -7.30
CA PHE A 11 14.61 14.32 -5.92
C PHE A 11 14.29 15.43 -4.92
N GLN A 12 14.83 16.64 -5.14
CA GLN A 12 14.54 17.81 -4.32
C GLN A 12 13.06 18.18 -4.38
N TRP A 13 12.45 18.14 -5.58
CA TRP A 13 11.02 18.38 -5.75
C TRP A 13 10.18 17.32 -5.03
N MET A 14 10.47 16.04 -5.27
CA MET A 14 9.76 14.92 -4.65
C MET A 14 9.84 14.99 -3.11
N SER A 15 11.01 15.30 -2.56
CA SER A 15 11.22 15.43 -1.12
C SER A 15 10.38 16.56 -0.50
N ARG A 16 10.31 17.72 -1.17
CA ARG A 16 9.48 18.85 -0.72
C ARG A 16 7.99 18.50 -0.75
N VAL A 17 7.54 17.79 -1.79
CA VAL A 17 6.14 17.34 -1.90
C VAL A 17 5.78 16.38 -0.77
N LEU A 18 6.66 15.43 -0.45
CA LEU A 18 6.46 14.50 0.66
C LEU A 18 6.36 15.22 2.01
N GLN A 19 7.26 16.18 2.27
CA GLN A 19 7.20 17.02 3.48
C GLN A 19 5.89 17.82 3.57
N ALA A 20 5.41 18.35 2.45
CA ALA A 20 4.15 19.08 2.40
C ALA A 20 2.94 18.18 2.72
N ILE A 21 2.91 16.96 2.15
CA ILE A 21 1.84 16.00 2.43
C ILE A 21 1.84 15.58 3.89
N ASP A 22 3.01 15.29 4.46
CA ASP A 22 3.14 14.92 5.87
C ASP A 22 2.67 16.06 6.80
N SER A 23 3.08 17.30 6.52
CA SER A 23 2.69 18.45 7.35
C SER A 23 1.21 18.83 7.27
N ILE A 24 0.56 18.68 6.12
CA ILE A 24 -0.84 19.09 5.91
C ILE A 24 -1.81 17.95 6.28
N HIS A 25 -1.51 16.73 5.84
CA HIS A 25 -2.43 15.60 5.94
C HIS A 25 -2.05 14.61 7.06
N GLN A 26 -0.81 14.65 7.56
CA GLN A 26 -0.26 13.66 8.50
C GLN A 26 -0.39 12.21 8.00
N VAL A 27 -0.17 12.03 6.69
CA VAL A 27 -0.19 10.72 6.02
C VAL A 27 1.17 10.41 5.42
N GLY A 28 1.70 9.23 5.70
CA GLY A 28 2.92 8.72 5.06
C GLY A 28 2.64 8.23 3.63
N VAL A 29 3.40 8.73 2.66
CA VAL A 29 3.36 8.28 1.27
C VAL A 29 4.39 7.17 1.05
N TYR A 30 3.93 6.01 0.58
CA TYR A 30 4.80 4.86 0.37
C TYR A 30 5.71 5.03 -0.86
N CYS A 31 5.16 5.58 -1.93
CA CYS A 31 5.83 5.72 -3.22
C CYS A 31 5.33 6.97 -3.95
N LEU A 32 6.25 7.71 -4.56
CA LEU A 32 5.98 8.81 -5.47
C LEU A 32 6.70 8.53 -6.79
N ALA A 33 5.97 8.60 -7.90
CA ALA A 33 6.51 8.35 -9.23
C ALA A 33 6.27 9.57 -10.13
N LEU A 34 7.32 10.02 -10.81
CA LEU A 34 7.24 11.06 -11.84
C LEU A 34 7.13 10.40 -13.21
N VAL A 35 6.22 10.90 -14.04
CA VAL A 35 6.04 10.45 -15.42
C VAL A 35 6.30 11.62 -16.37
N PRO A 36 6.71 11.38 -17.63
CA PRO A 36 6.94 12.45 -18.57
C PRO A 36 5.68 13.29 -18.79
N ALA A 37 5.85 14.58 -19.07
CA ALA A 37 4.73 15.48 -19.30
C ALA A 37 3.84 14.97 -20.46
N ASN A 38 2.52 15.13 -20.30
CA ASN A 38 1.51 14.71 -21.28
C ASN A 38 1.40 13.20 -21.56
N THR A 39 2.02 12.33 -20.74
CA THR A 39 1.85 10.86 -20.85
C THR A 39 0.61 10.34 -20.12
N LEU A 40 0.06 11.12 -19.19
CA LEU A 40 -1.14 10.73 -18.45
C LEU A 40 -2.41 10.94 -19.28
N PRO A 41 -3.30 9.94 -19.35
CA PRO A 41 -4.60 10.08 -20.00
C PRO A 41 -5.39 11.26 -19.43
N LYS A 42 -5.98 12.07 -20.32
CA LYS A 42 -6.78 13.24 -19.95
C LYS A 42 -8.25 13.02 -20.30
N THR A 43 -9.13 13.46 -19.40
CA THR A 43 -10.57 13.58 -19.64
C THR A 43 -10.85 14.69 -20.67
N PRO A 44 -12.03 14.70 -21.32
CA PRO A 44 -12.42 15.79 -22.23
C PRO A 44 -12.42 17.19 -21.59
N LEU A 45 -12.52 17.26 -20.26
CA LEU A 45 -12.48 18.49 -19.47
C LEU A 45 -11.07 18.88 -19.00
N GLY A 46 -10.03 18.14 -19.42
CA GLY A 46 -8.63 18.45 -19.14
C GLY A 46 -8.06 17.89 -17.84
N GLY A 47 -8.88 17.30 -16.96
CA GLY A 47 -8.42 16.58 -15.78
C GLY A 47 -7.79 15.22 -16.11
N ILE A 48 -7.02 14.63 -15.20
CA ILE A 48 -6.42 13.29 -15.41
C ILE A 48 -7.49 12.20 -15.28
N HIS A 49 -7.52 11.28 -16.25
CA HIS A 49 -8.43 10.13 -16.23
C HIS A 49 -7.85 9.02 -15.32
N LEU A 50 -8.24 9.05 -14.04
CA LEU A 50 -7.67 8.19 -12.99
C LEU A 50 -7.82 6.69 -13.27
N SER A 51 -8.98 6.25 -13.75
CA SER A 51 -9.24 4.82 -14.00
C SER A 51 -8.31 4.24 -15.07
N GLU A 52 -8.08 5.01 -16.13
CA GLU A 52 -7.22 4.60 -17.25
C GLU A 52 -5.74 4.71 -16.85
N THR A 53 -5.37 5.76 -16.11
CA THR A 53 -4.02 5.88 -15.54
C THR A 53 -3.69 4.67 -14.66
N LYS A 54 -4.63 4.24 -13.81
CA LYS A 54 -4.48 3.04 -12.97
C LYS A 54 -4.34 1.78 -13.80
N GLN A 55 -5.14 1.63 -14.86
CA GLN A 55 -5.04 0.49 -15.77
C GLN A 55 -3.66 0.43 -16.43
N LEU A 56 -3.19 1.53 -17.02
CA LEU A 56 -1.87 1.61 -17.65
C LEU A 56 -0.74 1.30 -16.66
N PHE A 57 -0.85 1.74 -15.41
CA PHE A 57 0.12 1.40 -14.37
C PHE A 57 0.14 -0.11 -14.09
N LEU A 58 -1.04 -0.74 -13.92
CA LEU A 58 -1.15 -2.19 -13.66
C LEU A 58 -0.71 -3.04 -14.85
N GLU A 59 -0.90 -2.55 -16.06
CA GLU A 59 -0.44 -3.18 -17.31
C GLU A 59 1.04 -2.92 -17.59
N GLY A 60 1.74 -2.14 -16.76
CA GLY A 60 3.15 -1.78 -16.96
C GLY A 60 3.39 -0.85 -18.16
N SER A 61 2.34 -0.23 -18.67
CA SER A 61 2.38 0.71 -19.81
C SER A 61 2.65 2.16 -19.38
N LEU A 62 2.61 2.44 -18.07
CA LEU A 62 3.05 3.72 -17.51
C LEU A 62 4.57 3.66 -17.25
N HIS A 63 5.32 4.55 -17.89
CA HIS A 63 6.79 4.58 -17.82
C HIS A 63 7.24 5.74 -16.93
N PRO A 64 7.40 5.54 -15.61
CA PRO A 64 7.93 6.57 -14.73
C PRO A 64 9.41 6.85 -15.02
N CYS A 65 9.79 8.13 -14.97
CA CYS A 65 11.18 8.56 -15.10
C CYS A 65 11.93 8.48 -13.77
N ASN A 66 11.26 8.81 -12.67
CA ASN A 66 11.85 8.81 -11.33
C ASN A 66 10.86 8.20 -10.35
N VAL A 67 11.34 7.34 -9.46
CA VAL A 67 10.53 6.71 -8.40
C VAL A 67 11.24 6.91 -7.07
N LEU A 68 10.55 7.55 -6.13
CA LEU A 68 11.01 7.73 -4.75
C LEU A 68 10.18 6.86 -3.82
N MET A 69 10.85 5.93 -3.14
CA MET A 69 10.27 5.04 -2.13
C MET A 69 10.60 5.57 -0.73
N CYS A 70 9.60 5.64 0.15
CA CYS A 70 9.78 6.17 1.52
C CYS A 70 9.24 5.19 2.57
N PRO A 71 9.82 3.99 2.69
CA PRO A 71 9.28 2.97 3.59
C PRO A 71 9.33 3.41 5.06
N HIS A 72 10.36 4.13 5.49
CA HIS A 72 10.51 4.53 6.90
C HIS A 72 9.42 5.49 7.40
N THR A 73 8.85 6.32 6.53
CA THR A 73 7.74 7.22 6.85
C THR A 73 6.40 6.47 6.98
N CYS A 74 6.31 5.25 6.45
CA CYS A 74 5.10 4.41 6.47
C CYS A 74 5.17 3.26 7.50
N VAL A 75 6.34 2.95 8.04
CA VAL A 75 6.57 1.80 8.95
C VAL A 75 5.90 1.98 10.32
N THR A 76 5.58 3.19 10.75
CA THR A 76 4.92 3.45 12.04
C THR A 76 3.45 3.00 12.11
N ASN A 77 2.82 2.66 10.98
CA ASN A 77 1.44 2.17 10.90
C ASN A 77 1.30 0.68 10.55
N LEU A 78 2.40 -0.07 10.51
CA LEU A 78 2.29 -1.52 10.34
C LEU A 78 1.69 -2.13 11.62
N PRO A 79 0.66 -3.00 11.53
CA PRO A 79 0.15 -3.71 12.68
C PRO A 79 1.31 -4.46 13.34
N LYS A 80 1.48 -4.30 14.65
CA LYS A 80 2.55 -4.95 15.42
C LYS A 80 2.66 -6.42 14.95
N PRO A 81 3.87 -6.91 14.62
CA PRO A 81 4.07 -8.31 14.31
C PRO A 81 3.38 -9.11 15.41
N ARG A 82 2.38 -9.92 15.05
CA ARG A 82 1.70 -10.78 16.03
C ARG A 82 2.80 -11.60 16.68
N GLN A 83 3.07 -11.34 17.96
CA GLN A 83 3.96 -12.15 18.76
C GLN A 83 3.37 -13.55 18.67
N LYS A 84 4.05 -14.47 17.97
CA LYS A 84 3.66 -15.88 18.01
C LYS A 84 3.61 -16.21 19.49
N GLN A 85 2.44 -16.62 20.00
CA GLN A 85 2.35 -17.10 21.37
C GLN A 85 3.49 -18.10 21.57
N PRO A 86 4.26 -18.01 22.66
CA PRO A 86 5.33 -18.96 22.91
C PRO A 86 4.73 -20.35 22.78
N GLU A 87 5.35 -21.16 21.91
CA GLU A 87 4.94 -22.54 21.64
C GLU A 87 4.62 -23.20 22.98
N ILE A 88 3.34 -23.51 23.13
CA ILE A 88 2.81 -24.23 24.26
C ILE A 88 3.57 -25.55 24.29
N GLY A 89 4.55 -25.66 25.19
CA GLY A 89 5.38 -26.85 25.32
C GLY A 89 4.52 -28.08 25.67
N PRO A 90 5.04 -29.30 25.49
CA PRO A 90 4.30 -30.56 25.64
C PRO A 90 3.66 -30.79 27.03
N ALA A 91 3.87 -29.89 28.00
CA ALA A 91 3.26 -29.91 29.32
C ALA A 91 1.89 -29.21 29.41
N SER A 92 1.41 -28.51 28.38
CA SER A 92 0.07 -27.90 28.45
C SER A 92 -1.00 -28.87 27.98
N VAL A 93 -1.32 -29.78 28.89
CA VAL A 93 -2.51 -30.62 28.80
C VAL A 93 -3.74 -29.72 28.81
N MET A 94 -4.58 -29.84 27.78
CA MET A 94 -5.91 -29.24 27.78
C MET A 94 -6.70 -29.76 28.98
N VAL A 95 -6.93 -28.91 29.98
CA VAL A 95 -7.89 -29.19 31.05
C VAL A 95 -9.21 -28.52 30.69
N GLY A 96 -10.13 -29.34 30.19
CA GLY A 96 -11.54 -29.27 30.57
C GLY A 96 -12.45 -28.32 29.79
N ASN A 97 -13.39 -28.90 29.05
CA ASN A 97 -14.64 -28.29 28.61
C ASN A 97 -15.29 -27.40 29.68
N LEU A 98 -15.51 -26.12 29.38
CA LEU A 98 -16.71 -25.42 29.82
C LEU A 98 -17.27 -24.57 28.67
N VAL A 99 -18.37 -25.07 28.12
CA VAL A 99 -19.21 -24.38 27.16
C VAL A 99 -19.94 -23.25 27.91
N SER A 100 -19.62 -21.99 27.62
CA SER A 100 -20.49 -20.86 27.94
C SER A 100 -20.97 -20.22 26.65
N GLY A 101 -22.03 -20.82 26.11
CA GLY A 101 -23.08 -20.15 25.36
C GLY A 101 -22.68 -19.27 24.17
N LYS A 102 -22.83 -19.86 22.97
CA LYS A 102 -23.77 -19.40 21.92
C LYS A 102 -23.12 -19.28 20.51
N ARG A 103 -23.31 -20.38 19.77
CA ARG A 103 -23.33 -20.61 18.30
C ARG A 103 -22.02 -20.38 17.52
N ILE A 104 -21.20 -21.44 17.44
CA ILE A 104 -20.42 -21.70 16.22
C ILE A 104 -21.39 -22.31 15.21
N ALA A 105 -21.79 -21.55 14.19
CA ALA A 105 -22.43 -22.12 13.03
C ALA A 105 -21.37 -22.93 12.27
N GLN A 106 -21.49 -24.25 12.31
CA GLN A 106 -20.67 -25.18 11.55
C GLN A 106 -21.28 -25.32 10.15
N ALA A 107 -20.58 -24.85 9.11
CA ALA A 107 -20.86 -25.25 7.73
C ALA A 107 -19.80 -26.26 7.31
N SER A 108 -20.17 -27.54 7.35
CA SER A 108 -19.36 -28.64 6.84
C SER A 108 -19.50 -28.69 5.32
N GLY A 109 -18.39 -28.52 4.59
CA GLY A 109 -18.35 -28.81 3.16
C GLY A 109 -18.71 -30.28 2.90
N ARG A 110 -19.39 -30.54 1.78
CA ARG A 110 -19.49 -31.87 1.18
C ARG A 110 -18.84 -31.77 -0.20
N ASP A 111 -17.72 -32.45 -0.36
CA ASP A 111 -17.39 -33.12 -1.61
C ASP A 111 -17.86 -34.56 -1.47
N LEU A 112 -18.49 -35.10 -2.53
CA LEU A 112 -18.56 -36.54 -2.88
C LEU A 112 -19.46 -36.69 -4.12
N GLY A 113 -18.84 -37.04 -5.24
CA GLY A 113 -19.46 -37.36 -6.52
C GLY A 113 -18.42 -37.35 -7.63
#